data_AF-A0A8S3A881-F1
#
_entry.id   AF-A0A8S3A881-F1
#
_cell.length_a   1.000
_cell.length_b   1.000
_cell.length_c   1.000
_cell.angle_alpha   90.00
_cell.angle_beta   90.00
_cell.angle_gamma   90.00
#
_symmetry.space_group_name_H-M   'P 1'
#
loop_
_entity.id
_entity.type
_entity.pdbx_description
1 polymer ?
#
loop_
_entity_poly.entity_id
_entity_poly.type
_entity_poly.pdbx_seq_one_letter_code
_entity_poly.pdbx_strand_id
1 'polypeptide(L)'
;MPARKAAFLAQLAHESGQLRYMKEIASGEAYEGREDLGNNQPGDGKLFKGRGPIQLTGRANYAAAGKDLGLDLVNNPELVETPEVGFRTSVWFWNKRQLNKLADRNTLKDFRNITKKINGGNNGSADREKYWKQASKVLKEQ
;
A
#
# COMPACT_ATOMS: atom_id res chain seq x y z
N MET A 1 16.89 3.91 11.82
CA MET A 1 15.61 4.12 11.11
C MET A 1 15.70 4.32 9.57
N PRO A 2 16.85 4.59 8.92
CA PRO A 2 16.88 4.78 7.46
C PRO A 2 16.32 3.61 6.63
N ALA A 3 16.60 2.37 7.04
CA ALA A 3 16.16 1.16 6.31
C ALA A 3 14.62 1.03 6.21
N ARG A 4 13.89 1.30 7.32
CA ARG A 4 12.41 1.30 7.33
C ARG A 4 11.83 2.32 6.36
N LYS A 5 12.32 3.56 6.43
CA LYS A 5 11.91 4.66 5.55
C LYS A 5 12.20 4.33 4.08
N ALA A 6 13.39 3.83 3.78
CA ALA A 6 13.79 3.45 2.43
C ALA A 6 12.90 2.34 1.86
N ALA A 7 12.64 1.29 2.64
CA ALA A 7 11.79 0.18 2.20
C ALA A 7 10.34 0.65 2.01
N PHE A 8 9.79 1.45 2.91
CA PHE A 8 8.44 2.01 2.80
C PHE A 8 8.29 2.87 1.54
N LEU A 9 9.16 3.86 1.36
CA LEU A 9 9.13 4.77 0.21
C LEU A 9 9.30 4.02 -1.12
N ALA A 10 10.15 2.99 -1.17
CA ALA A 10 10.34 2.20 -2.37
C ALA A 10 9.08 1.43 -2.80
N GLN A 11 8.33 0.90 -1.83
CA GLN A 11 7.07 0.23 -2.11
C GLN A 11 6.03 1.25 -2.61
N LEU A 12 5.88 2.39 -1.91
CA LEU A 12 4.93 3.43 -2.34
C LEU A 12 5.27 3.98 -3.73
N ALA A 13 6.56 4.19 -4.01
CA ALA A 13 7.02 4.68 -5.31
C ALA A 13 6.62 3.73 -6.45
N HIS A 14 6.62 2.42 -6.22
CA HIS A 14 6.15 1.49 -7.24
C HIS A 14 4.61 1.49 -7.34
N GLU A 15 3.90 1.33 -6.22
CA GLU A 15 2.43 1.18 -6.21
C GLU A 15 1.69 2.40 -6.78
N SER A 16 2.22 3.60 -6.58
CA SER A 16 1.58 4.86 -6.97
C SER A 16 2.16 5.52 -8.22
N GLY A 17 3.07 4.82 -8.93
CA GLY A 17 3.81 5.42 -10.05
C GLY A 17 4.60 6.66 -9.61
N GLN A 18 5.32 6.55 -8.49
CA GLN A 18 6.12 7.60 -7.85
C GLN A 18 5.25 8.76 -7.34
N LEU A 19 4.17 8.43 -6.64
CA LEU A 19 3.18 9.36 -6.06
C LEU A 19 2.40 10.18 -7.10
N ARG A 20 2.42 9.76 -8.37
CA ARG A 20 1.64 10.39 -9.44
C ARG A 20 0.16 9.99 -9.40
N TYR A 21 -0.13 8.79 -8.89
CA TYR A 21 -1.47 8.23 -8.86
C TYR A 21 -1.89 7.92 -7.43
N MET A 22 -2.89 8.65 -6.94
CA MET A 22 -3.55 8.40 -5.65
C MET A 22 -4.81 7.53 -5.78
N LYS A 23 -5.14 7.15 -7.00
CA LYS A 23 -6.27 6.27 -7.34
C LYS A 23 -5.85 5.39 -8.51
N GLU A 24 -6.23 4.12 -8.43
CA GLU A 24 -6.04 3.15 -9.50
C GLU A 24 -6.71 3.62 -10.80
N ILE A 25 -5.98 3.49 -11.91
CA ILE A 25 -6.45 3.84 -13.26
C ILE A 25 -7.53 2.86 -13.74
N ALA A 26 -7.39 1.58 -13.42
CA ALA A 26 -8.36 0.56 -13.76
C ALA A 26 -9.73 0.82 -13.07
N SER A 27 -10.76 0.19 -13.64
CA SER A 27 -12.16 0.42 -13.24
C SER A 27 -12.46 -0.10 -11.84
N GLY A 28 -11.72 -1.10 -11.36
CA GLY A 28 -12.02 -1.87 -10.14
C GLY A 28 -13.00 -3.03 -10.36
N GLU A 29 -13.51 -3.24 -11.58
CA GLU A 29 -14.45 -4.34 -11.88
C GLU A 29 -13.87 -5.71 -11.57
N ALA A 30 -12.55 -5.88 -11.73
CA ALA A 30 -11.86 -7.11 -11.40
C ALA A 30 -11.89 -7.45 -9.89
N TYR A 31 -12.27 -6.51 -9.04
CA TYR A 31 -12.43 -6.71 -7.60
C TYR A 31 -13.86 -7.05 -7.19
N GLU A 32 -14.83 -7.00 -8.10
CA GLU A 32 -16.23 -7.29 -7.80
C GLU A 32 -16.39 -8.75 -7.33
N GLY A 33 -17.14 -8.96 -6.24
CA GLY A 33 -17.39 -10.30 -5.68
C GLY A 33 -16.16 -10.99 -5.06
N ARG A 34 -15.00 -10.33 -4.95
CA ARG A 34 -13.79 -10.91 -4.35
C ARG A 34 -13.95 -11.07 -2.84
N GLU A 35 -14.19 -12.31 -2.41
CA GLU A 35 -14.37 -12.67 -1.00
C GLU A 35 -13.14 -12.34 -0.13
N ASP A 36 -11.93 -12.54 -0.65
CA ASP A 36 -10.68 -12.22 0.05
C ASP A 36 -10.50 -10.71 0.31
N LEU A 37 -11.20 -9.87 -0.44
CA LEU A 37 -11.26 -8.42 -0.28
C LEU A 37 -12.48 -7.96 0.54
N GLY A 38 -13.37 -8.89 0.91
CA GLY A 38 -14.64 -8.62 1.56
C GLY A 38 -15.65 -7.88 0.68
N ASN A 39 -15.46 -7.90 -0.65
CA ASN A 39 -16.34 -7.24 -1.61
C ASN A 39 -17.58 -8.10 -1.85
N ASN A 40 -18.51 -8.09 -0.89
CA ASN A 40 -19.68 -8.95 -0.85
C ASN A 40 -20.99 -8.23 -1.19
N GLN A 41 -20.93 -6.93 -1.54
CA GLN A 41 -22.09 -6.17 -1.99
C GLN A 41 -21.91 -5.76 -3.46
N PRO A 42 -23.01 -5.71 -4.25
CA PRO A 42 -22.95 -5.23 -5.62
C PRO A 42 -22.34 -3.82 -5.72
N GLY A 43 -21.32 -3.67 -6.57
CA GLY A 43 -20.62 -2.42 -6.81
C GLY A 43 -19.36 -2.22 -5.96
N ASP A 44 -19.07 -3.14 -5.03
CA ASP A 44 -17.92 -3.07 -4.14
C ASP A 44 -16.59 -3.00 -4.89
N GLY A 45 -16.47 -3.68 -6.03
CA GLY A 45 -15.24 -3.71 -6.79
C GLY A 45 -14.82 -2.30 -7.23
N LYS A 46 -15.77 -1.54 -7.80
CA LYS A 46 -15.53 -0.15 -8.20
C LYS A 46 -15.42 0.77 -6.99
N LEU A 47 -16.29 0.59 -5.99
CA LEU A 47 -16.36 1.46 -4.81
C LEU A 47 -15.06 1.38 -3.99
N PHE A 48 -14.52 0.18 -3.78
CA PHE A 48 -13.31 -0.09 -2.97
C PHE A 48 -12.09 -0.47 -3.81
N LYS A 49 -11.98 0.08 -5.02
CA LYS A 49 -10.77 -0.03 -5.85
C LYS A 49 -9.54 0.61 -5.19
N GLY A 50 -8.36 0.37 -5.76
CA GLY A 50 -7.09 0.84 -5.22
C GLY A 50 -7.04 2.37 -5.05
N ARG A 51 -6.72 2.83 -3.83
CA ARG A 51 -6.49 4.25 -3.50
C ARG A 51 -5.30 4.46 -2.58
N GLY A 52 -4.78 5.67 -2.62
CA GLY A 52 -3.62 6.11 -1.86
C GLY A 52 -2.30 5.49 -2.33
N PRO A 53 -1.18 5.89 -1.70
CA PRO A 53 0.15 5.48 -2.12
C PRO A 53 0.42 3.98 -2.06
N ILE A 54 -0.23 3.24 -1.16
CA ILE A 54 -0.08 1.78 -1.03
C ILE A 54 -1.11 1.00 -1.87
N GLN A 55 -2.02 1.69 -2.56
CA GLN A 55 -3.16 1.09 -3.27
C GLN A 55 -4.03 0.21 -2.35
N LEU A 56 -4.64 0.83 -1.32
CA LEU A 56 -5.59 0.15 -0.45
C LEU A 56 -6.83 -0.28 -1.26
N THR A 57 -7.14 -1.58 -1.23
CA THR A 57 -8.20 -2.19 -2.06
C THR A 57 -9.06 -3.13 -1.22
N GLY A 58 -10.37 -3.14 -1.49
CA GLY A 58 -11.33 -4.07 -0.89
C GLY A 58 -12.05 -3.54 0.35
N ARG A 59 -13.37 -3.75 0.43
CA ARG A 59 -14.25 -3.29 1.52
C ARG A 59 -13.70 -3.66 2.90
N ALA A 60 -13.19 -4.88 3.07
CA ALA A 60 -12.64 -5.33 4.35
C ALA A 60 -11.45 -4.47 4.81
N ASN A 61 -10.57 -4.08 3.88
CA ASN A 61 -9.42 -3.24 4.19
C ASN A 61 -9.83 -1.80 4.50
N TYR A 62 -10.80 -1.24 3.76
CA TYR A 62 -11.33 0.10 4.05
C TYR A 62 -12.02 0.14 5.43
N ALA A 63 -12.84 -0.86 5.74
CA ALA A 63 -13.50 -0.96 7.04
C ALA A 63 -12.49 -1.09 8.20
N ALA A 64 -11.49 -1.96 8.04
CA ALA A 64 -10.47 -2.17 9.07
C ALA A 64 -9.59 -0.93 9.28
N ALA A 65 -9.15 -0.28 8.19
CA ALA A 65 -8.38 0.94 8.26
C ALA A 65 -9.18 2.09 8.86
N GLY A 66 -10.44 2.25 8.44
CA GLY A 66 -11.34 3.28 8.94
C GLY A 66 -11.56 3.15 10.45
N LYS A 67 -11.85 1.94 10.93
CA LYS A 67 -12.01 1.66 12.36
C LYS A 67 -10.76 2.04 13.16
N ASP A 68 -9.58 1.61 12.73
CA ASP A 68 -8.34 1.84 13.49
C ASP A 68 -7.84 3.29 13.40
N LEU A 69 -8.18 4.01 12.32
CA LEU A 69 -7.79 5.41 12.12
C LEU A 69 -8.85 6.42 12.59
N GLY A 70 -10.03 5.95 13.02
CA GLY A 70 -11.15 6.82 13.40
C GLY A 70 -11.74 7.59 12.22
N LEU A 71 -11.82 6.96 11.04
CA LEU A 71 -12.31 7.55 9.79
C LEU A 71 -13.42 6.67 9.20
N ASP A 72 -14.48 7.28 8.67
CA ASP A 72 -15.54 6.54 7.96
C ASP A 72 -15.18 6.29 6.50
N LEU A 73 -14.23 5.36 6.28
CA LEU A 73 -13.74 5.02 4.94
C LEU A 73 -14.66 4.07 4.17
N VAL A 74 -15.68 3.50 4.81
CA VAL A 74 -16.66 2.65 4.11
C VAL A 74 -17.64 3.51 3.35
N ASN A 75 -18.12 4.59 3.96
CA ASN A 75 -19.04 5.52 3.31
C ASN A 75 -18.32 6.61 2.51
N ASN A 76 -17.05 6.91 2.83
CA ASN A 76 -16.25 7.94 2.16
C ASN A 76 -14.88 7.38 1.68
N PRO A 77 -14.87 6.36 0.79
CA PRO A 77 -13.62 5.72 0.35
C PRO A 77 -12.67 6.66 -0.40
N GLU A 78 -13.18 7.71 -1.05
CA GLU A 78 -12.40 8.74 -1.73
C GLU A 78 -11.50 9.55 -0.81
N LEU A 79 -11.75 9.56 0.51
CA LEU A 79 -10.84 10.15 1.48
C LEU A 79 -9.43 9.58 1.35
N VAL A 80 -9.29 8.29 1.02
CA VAL A 80 -7.99 7.62 0.84
C VAL A 80 -7.19 8.18 -0.35
N GLU A 81 -7.83 8.90 -1.28
CA GLU A 81 -7.15 9.61 -2.38
C GLU A 81 -6.46 10.89 -1.91
N THR A 82 -6.86 11.45 -0.77
CA THR A 82 -6.20 12.64 -0.20
C THR A 82 -4.80 12.28 0.31
N PRO A 83 -3.81 13.19 0.20
CA PRO A 83 -2.46 12.92 0.70
C PRO A 83 -2.44 12.50 2.18
N GLU A 84 -3.15 13.22 3.04
CA GLU A 84 -3.15 12.93 4.48
C GLU A 84 -3.66 11.52 4.79
N VAL A 85 -4.87 11.19 4.35
CA VAL A 85 -5.49 9.89 4.66
C VAL A 85 -4.78 8.77 3.89
N GLY A 86 -4.35 9.00 2.65
CA GLY A 86 -3.60 8.04 1.86
C GLY A 86 -2.28 7.62 2.52
N PHE A 87 -1.52 8.57 3.09
CA PHE A 87 -0.31 8.21 3.85
C PHE A 87 -0.64 7.54 5.19
N ARG A 88 -1.70 7.97 5.89
CA ARG A 88 -2.16 7.31 7.13
C ARG A 88 -2.55 5.85 6.89
N THR A 89 -3.31 5.55 5.83
CA THR A 89 -3.67 4.17 5.47
C THR A 89 -2.46 3.37 5.01
N SER A 90 -1.49 3.98 4.31
CA SER A 90 -0.23 3.34 3.93
C SER A 90 0.59 2.90 5.15
N VAL A 91 0.71 3.78 6.16
CA VAL A 91 1.40 3.46 7.42
C VAL A 91 0.62 2.43 8.24
N TRP A 92 -0.71 2.54 8.30
CA TRP A 92 -1.57 1.55 8.96
C TRP A 92 -1.38 0.14 8.35
N PHE A 93 -1.42 0.03 7.03
CA PHE A 93 -1.26 -1.24 6.32
C PHE A 93 0.12 -1.85 6.58
N TRP A 94 1.16 -1.01 6.53
CA TRP A 94 2.54 -1.41 6.84
C TRP A 94 2.68 -1.97 8.25
N ASN A 95 2.09 -1.29 9.23
CA ASN A 95 2.14 -1.68 10.64
C ASN A 95 1.31 -2.95 10.92
N LYS A 96 0.10 -3.07 10.37
CA LYS A 96 -0.74 -4.27 10.52
C LYS A 96 -0.04 -5.53 10.01
N ARG A 97 0.74 -5.41 8.93
CA ARG A 97 1.54 -6.52 8.38
C ARG A 97 2.91 -6.70 9.03
N GLN A 98 3.23 -5.91 10.06
CA GLN A 98 4.49 -5.95 10.83
C GLN A 98 5.75 -5.83 9.95
N LEU A 99 5.69 -5.01 8.91
CA LEU A 99 6.74 -4.96 7.88
C LEU A 99 8.04 -4.31 8.37
N ASN A 100 8.00 -3.56 9.48
CA ASN A 100 9.21 -3.01 10.12
C ASN A 100 10.25 -4.08 10.44
N LYS A 101 9.83 -5.26 10.96
CA LYS A 101 10.75 -6.35 11.33
C LYS A 101 11.55 -6.87 10.12
N LEU A 102 10.94 -6.88 8.94
CA LEU A 102 11.60 -7.26 7.69
C LEU A 102 12.52 -6.15 7.19
N ALA A 103 12.05 -4.90 7.25
CA ALA A 103 12.84 -3.75 6.81
C ALA A 103 14.09 -3.54 7.68
N ASP A 104 14.01 -3.84 8.98
CA ASP A 104 15.14 -3.73 9.92
C ASP A 104 16.29 -4.67 9.58
N ARG A 105 16.01 -5.84 9.00
CA ARG A 105 17.05 -6.77 8.55
C ARG A 105 17.84 -6.22 7.38
N ASN A 106 17.25 -5.30 6.61
CA ASN A 106 17.91 -4.55 5.54
C ASN A 106 18.63 -5.44 4.51
N THR A 107 18.06 -6.60 4.18
CA THR A 107 18.56 -7.51 3.14
C THR A 107 17.65 -7.52 1.92
N LEU A 108 18.18 -7.87 0.75
CA LEU A 108 17.38 -8.01 -0.46
C LEU A 108 16.30 -9.10 -0.32
N LYS A 109 16.62 -10.20 0.37
CA LYS A 109 15.68 -11.30 0.63
C LYS A 109 14.48 -10.80 1.44
N ASP A 110 14.73 -10.04 2.50
CA ASP A 110 13.66 -9.49 3.34
C ASP A 110 12.88 -8.37 2.64
N PHE A 111 13.54 -7.55 1.81
CA PHE A 111 12.86 -6.57 0.97
C PHE A 111 11.89 -7.23 -0.03
N ARG A 112 12.29 -8.34 -0.67
CA ARG A 112 11.39 -9.14 -1.51
C ARG A 112 10.24 -9.75 -0.71
N ASN A 113 10.47 -10.17 0.54
CA ASN A 113 9.40 -10.63 1.41
C ASN A 113 8.38 -9.52 1.75
N ILE A 114 8.83 -8.27 1.87
CA ILE A 114 7.93 -7.10 1.99
C ILE A 114 7.07 -6.99 0.73
N THR A 115 7.68 -7.04 -0.47
CA THR A 115 6.94 -7.00 -1.75
C THR A 115 5.84 -8.05 -1.82
N LYS A 116 6.16 -9.32 -1.48
CA LYS A 116 5.17 -10.41 -1.45
C LYS A 116 4.02 -10.14 -0.49
N LYS A 117 4.30 -9.56 0.68
CA LYS A 117 3.25 -9.26 1.67
C LYS A 117 2.34 -8.10 1.26
N ILE A 118 2.80 -7.21 0.38
CA ILE A 118 2.03 -6.10 -0.15
C ILE A 118 1.21 -6.54 -1.38
N ASN A 119 1.85 -7.18 -2.36
CA ASN A 119 1.23 -7.45 -3.67
C ASN A 119 0.81 -8.93 -3.87
N GLY A 120 0.93 -9.79 -2.86
CA GLY A 120 0.66 -11.22 -2.98
C GLY A 120 1.66 -12.00 -3.85
N GLY A 121 2.68 -11.32 -4.39
CA GLY A 121 3.69 -11.88 -5.29
C GLY A 121 4.89 -10.96 -5.46
N ASN A 122 5.75 -11.25 -6.43
CA ASN A 122 6.98 -10.49 -6.70
C ASN A 122 6.86 -9.57 -7.93
N ASN A 123 5.64 -9.21 -8.33
CA ASN A 123 5.42 -8.35 -9.49
C ASN A 123 6.09 -6.98 -9.28
N GLY A 124 6.82 -6.52 -10.30
CA GLY A 124 7.54 -5.24 -10.24
C GLY A 124 8.78 -5.23 -9.35
N SER A 125 9.35 -6.40 -8.99
CA SER A 125 10.51 -6.46 -8.08
C SER A 125 11.71 -5.64 -8.56
N ALA A 126 12.00 -5.62 -9.86
CA ALA A 126 13.12 -4.85 -10.40
C ALA A 126 12.99 -3.33 -10.11
N ASP A 127 11.80 -2.77 -10.31
CA ASP A 127 11.53 -1.35 -10.04
C ASP A 127 11.56 -1.06 -8.54
N ARG A 128 10.94 -1.91 -7.72
CA ARG A 128 10.95 -1.77 -6.25
C ARG A 128 12.38 -1.80 -5.71
N GLU A 129 13.21 -2.72 -6.22
CA GLU A 129 14.62 -2.82 -5.85
C GLU A 129 15.43 -1.58 -6.28
N LYS A 130 15.15 -1.04 -7.48
CA LYS A 130 15.75 0.22 -7.95
C LYS A 130 15.42 1.36 -7.00
N TYR A 131 14.15 1.54 -6.64
CA TYR A 131 13.74 2.59 -5.70
C TYR A 131 14.30 2.37 -4.30
N TRP A 132 14.39 1.12 -3.84
CA TRP A 132 14.96 0.81 -2.53
C TRP A 132 16.45 1.16 -2.47
N LYS A 133 17.22 0.85 -3.51
CA LYS A 133 18.63 1.27 -3.60
C LYS A 133 18.77 2.78 -3.60
N GLN A 134 17.96 3.49 -4.39
CA GLN A 134 17.99 4.95 -4.46
C GLN A 134 17.63 5.60 -3.12
N ALA A 135 16.51 5.18 -2.50
CA ALA A 135 16.09 5.71 -1.21
C ALA A 135 17.11 5.40 -0.09
N SER A 136 17.70 4.19 -0.11
CA SER A 136 18.74 3.79 0.85
C SER A 136 20.00 4.62 0.72
N LYS A 137 20.36 5.07 -0.48
CA LYS A 137 21.50 5.98 -0.70
C LYS A 137 21.20 7.35 -0.06
N VAL A 138 20.11 8.00 -0.48
CA VAL A 138 19.76 9.36 -0.02
C VAL A 138 19.55 9.44 1.48
N LEU A 139 18.90 8.45 2.09
CA LEU A 139 18.59 8.47 3.53
C LEU A 139 19.75 8.07 4.44
N LYS A 140 20.85 7.54 3.89
CA LYS A 140 22.10 7.32 4.63
C LYS A 140 22.97 8.58 4.65
N GLU A 141 22.73 9.50 3.73
CA GLU A 141 23.44 10.78 3.60
C GLU A 141 22.80 11.90 4.44
N GLN A 142 21.81 11.57 5.30
CA GLN A 142 21.10 12.48 6.22
C GLN A 142 21.42 12.21 7.69
#